data_AF-A0A067L5Y8-F1
#
_entry.id   AF-A0A067L5Y8-F1
#
_cell.length_a   1.000
_cell.length_b   1.000
_cell.length_c   1.000
_cell.angle_alpha   90.00
_cell.angle_beta   90.00
_cell.angle_gamma   90.00
#
_symmetry.space_group_name_H-M   'P 1'
#
loop_
_entity.id
_entity.type
_entity.pdbx_description
1 polymer ?
#
loop_
_entity_poly.entity_id
_entity_poly.type
_entity_poly.pdbx_seq_one_letter_code
_entity_poly.pdbx_strand_id
1 'polypeptide(L)'
;MEGTGKTTLAKLIYENHAVMDHFPHRAWVPSDSMDSLMRKIAWEEYLNMSSAKHDSNDFLDRSRKMLNAVLKSNKYPIVVDNVSTKVFWNQLGPAFEDLSNGTTIISLLAELG
;
A
#
# COMPACT_ATOMS: atom_id res chain seq x y z
N MET A 1 1.34 -14.87 -17.97
CA MET A 1 1.55 -14.10 -19.22
C MET A 1 1.80 -12.62 -18.92
N GLU A 2 3.04 -12.18 -19.14
CA GLU A 2 3.41 -10.76 -19.25
C GLU A 2 2.68 -10.12 -20.45
N GLY A 3 2.34 -8.83 -20.38
CA GLY A 3 1.73 -8.11 -21.51
C GLY A 3 0.22 -8.30 -21.72
N THR A 4 -0.50 -8.91 -20.78
CA THR A 4 -1.98 -9.08 -20.84
C THR A 4 -2.78 -7.79 -20.53
N GLY A 5 -2.11 -6.67 -20.26
CA GLY A 5 -2.76 -5.38 -20.04
C GLY A 5 -3.35 -5.17 -18.64
N LYS A 6 -3.06 -6.03 -17.66
CA LYS A 6 -3.57 -5.91 -16.26
C LYS A 6 -3.27 -4.55 -15.63
N THR A 7 -2.00 -4.11 -15.72
CA THR A 7 -1.57 -2.79 -15.23
C THR A 7 -2.30 -1.67 -15.95
N THR A 8 -2.46 -1.77 -17.28
CA THR A 8 -3.19 -0.76 -18.06
C THR A 8 -4.65 -0.67 -17.63
N LEU A 9 -5.33 -1.80 -17.47
CA LEU A 9 -6.73 -1.83 -17.03
C LEU A 9 -6.88 -1.26 -15.61
N ALA A 10 -6.00 -1.64 -14.69
CA ALA A 10 -6.02 -1.12 -13.33
C ALA A 10 -5.78 0.40 -13.31
N LYS A 11 -4.89 0.94 -14.15
CA LYS A 11 -4.68 2.39 -14.29
C LYS A 11 -5.94 3.10 -14.78
N LEU A 12 -6.58 2.58 -15.82
CA LEU A 12 -7.82 3.15 -16.37
C LEU A 12 -8.94 3.22 -15.32
N ILE A 13 -9.06 2.21 -14.46
CA ILE A 13 -10.02 2.20 -13.35
C ILE A 13 -9.60 3.19 -12.26
N TYR A 14 -8.33 3.18 -11.87
CA TYR A 14 -7.78 4.04 -10.81
C TYR A 14 -7.91 5.54 -11.12
N GLU A 15 -7.80 5.90 -12.40
CA GLU A 15 -7.89 7.27 -12.92
C GLU A 15 -9.32 7.66 -13.32
N ASN A 16 -10.29 6.76 -13.21
CA ASN A 16 -11.68 7.06 -13.52
C ASN A 16 -12.27 8.06 -12.50
N HIS A 17 -12.90 9.13 -12.99
CA HIS A 17 -13.48 10.17 -12.15
C HIS A 17 -14.43 9.64 -11.06
N ALA A 18 -15.30 8.68 -11.37
CA ALA A 18 -16.22 8.12 -10.37
C ALA A 18 -15.48 7.38 -9.25
N VAL A 19 -14.37 6.69 -9.58
CA VAL A 19 -13.49 6.06 -8.58
C VAL A 19 -12.76 7.13 -7.77
N MET A 20 -12.29 8.19 -8.43
CA MET A 20 -11.58 9.27 -7.76
C MET A 20 -12.47 10.03 -6.77
N ASP A 21 -13.73 10.25 -7.12
CA ASP A 21 -14.72 10.93 -6.28
C ASP A 21 -15.16 10.05 -5.10
N HIS A 22 -15.31 8.73 -5.31
CA HIS A 22 -15.70 7.80 -4.26
C HIS A 22 -14.57 7.49 -3.26
N PHE A 23 -13.32 7.55 -3.72
CA PHE A 23 -12.14 7.25 -2.93
C PHE A 23 -11.19 8.44 -2.97
N PRO A 24 -11.40 9.52 -2.19
CA PRO A 24 -10.54 10.71 -2.25
C PRO A 24 -9.08 10.40 -1.92
N HIS A 25 -8.83 9.37 -1.11
CA HIS A 25 -7.51 8.85 -0.80
C HIS A 25 -7.24 7.57 -1.59
N ARG A 26 -6.10 7.51 -2.30
CA ARG A 26 -5.72 6.37 -3.14
C ARG A 26 -4.20 6.20 -3.15
N ALA A 27 -3.73 4.96 -3.27
CA ALA A 27 -2.31 4.67 -3.38
C ALA A 27 -2.03 3.65 -4.48
N TRP A 28 -1.03 3.95 -5.30
CA TRP A 28 -0.44 2.99 -6.24
C TRP A 28 1.03 2.82 -5.89
N VAL A 29 1.43 1.61 -5.55
CA VAL A 29 2.80 1.25 -5.19
C VAL A 29 3.34 0.20 -6.17
N PRO A 30 4.47 0.49 -6.85
CA PRO A 30 5.08 -0.42 -7.82
C PRO A 30 5.96 -1.50 -7.17
N SER A 31 5.96 -1.58 -5.83
CA SER A 31 6.86 -2.42 -5.03
C SER A 31 6.16 -2.83 -3.73
N ASP A 32 6.58 -3.96 -3.19
CA ASP A 32 6.14 -4.57 -1.93
C ASP A 32 6.81 -4.01 -0.68
N SER A 33 7.54 -2.90 -0.79
CA SER A 33 8.25 -2.34 0.36
C SER A 33 7.36 -1.46 1.24
N MET A 34 7.53 -1.61 2.56
CA MET A 34 6.96 -0.71 3.58
C MET A 34 7.30 0.74 3.29
N ASP A 35 8.54 1.03 2.90
CA ASP A 35 8.99 2.39 2.62
C ASP A 35 8.21 3.03 1.48
N SER A 36 7.90 2.27 0.41
CA SER A 36 7.11 2.77 -0.71
C SER A 36 5.68 3.12 -0.30
N LEU A 37 5.04 2.26 0.51
CA LEU A 37 3.69 2.50 1.05
C LEU A 37 3.67 3.69 2.01
N MET A 38 4.60 3.73 2.96
CA MET A 38 4.72 4.82 3.93
C MET A 38 4.95 6.16 3.22
N ARG A 39 5.82 6.19 2.20
CA ARG A 39 6.02 7.39 1.36
C ARG A 39 4.78 7.88 0.65
N LYS A 40 3.82 7.00 0.34
CA LYS A 40 2.59 7.34 -0.38
C LYS A 40 1.43 7.69 0.56
N ILE A 41 1.37 7.06 1.73
CA ILE A 41 0.19 7.08 2.59
C ILE A 41 0.44 7.86 3.89
N ALA A 42 1.66 7.87 4.41
CA ALA A 42 2.03 8.46 5.70
C ALA A 42 3.37 9.22 5.61
N TRP A 43 3.52 10.07 4.59
CA TRP A 43 4.81 10.68 4.22
C TRP A 43 5.41 11.56 5.31
N GLU A 44 4.62 12.41 5.95
CA GLU A 44 5.10 13.35 6.97
C GLU A 44 5.59 12.60 8.20
N GLU A 45 4.84 11.60 8.65
CA GLU A 45 5.19 10.74 9.77
C GLU A 45 6.39 9.85 9.45
N TYR A 46 6.49 9.35 8.21
CA TYR A 46 7.63 8.59 7.74
C TYR A 46 8.92 9.41 7.74
N LEU A 47 8.87 10.67 7.27
CA LEU A 47 10.03 11.57 7.30
C LEU A 47 10.55 11.76 8.72
N ASN A 48 9.65 12.04 9.67
CA ASN A 48 10.01 12.22 11.07
C ASN A 48 10.70 10.96 11.65
N MET A 49 10.18 9.77 11.35
CA MET A 49 10.72 8.50 11.84
C MET A 49 12.06 8.13 11.17
N SER A 50 12.19 8.35 9.87
CA SER A 50 13.40 8.02 9.09
C SER A 50 14.63 8.83 9.50
N SER A 51 14.43 9.98 10.13
CA SER A 51 15.50 10.87 10.60
C SER A 51 16.16 10.41 11.92
N ALA A 52 15.54 9.47 12.64
CA ALA A 52 16.00 8.97 13.93
C ALA A 52 16.72 7.62 13.80
N LYS A 53 17.73 7.39 14.64
CA LYS A 53 18.42 6.09 14.70
C LYS A 53 17.52 5.09 15.43
N HIS A 54 16.95 4.15 14.69
CA HIS A 54 16.12 3.07 15.22
C HIS A 54 16.77 1.71 14.99
N ASP A 55 16.50 0.76 15.89
CA ASP A 55 16.67 -0.65 15.54
C ASP A 55 15.65 -1.03 14.44
N SER A 56 16.09 -1.89 13.53
CA SER A 56 15.31 -2.34 12.37
C SER A 56 13.94 -2.94 12.74
N ASN A 57 13.86 -3.69 13.84
CA ASN A 57 12.60 -4.27 14.30
C ASN A 57 11.64 -3.22 14.89
N ASP A 58 12.16 -2.27 15.67
CA ASP A 58 11.37 -1.16 16.23
C ASP A 58 10.82 -0.26 15.11
N PHE A 59 11.63 0.01 14.08
CA PHE A 59 11.21 0.78 12.91
C PHE A 59 10.06 0.10 12.14
N LEU A 60 10.15 -1.21 11.91
CA LEU A 60 9.12 -1.95 11.19
C LEU A 60 7.79 -1.99 11.96
N ASP A 61 7.82 -2.25 13.27
CA ASP A 61 6.62 -2.27 14.11
C ASP A 61 5.94 -0.89 14.19
N ARG A 62 6.73 0.19 14.37
CA ARG A 62 6.20 1.55 14.36
C ARG A 62 5.59 1.93 13.01
N SER A 63 6.25 1.55 11.91
CA SER A 63 5.74 1.80 10.57
C SER A 63 4.39 1.10 10.35
N ARG A 64 4.25 -0.16 10.78
CA ARG A 64 2.99 -0.90 10.72
C ARG A 64 1.86 -0.23 11.50
N LYS A 65 2.14 0.19 12.75
CA LYS A 65 1.17 0.88 13.61
C LYS A 65 0.72 2.21 13.03
N MET A 66 1.68 2.98 12.49
CA MET A 66 1.40 4.26 11.86
C MET A 66 0.53 4.09 10.60
N LEU A 67 0.94 3.18 9.71
CA LEU A 67 0.18 2.87 8.51
C LEU A 67 -1.24 2.43 8.85
N ASN A 68 -1.41 1.55 9.85
CA ASN A 68 -2.73 1.12 10.31
C ASN A 68 -3.60 2.30 10.80
N ALA A 69 -3.03 3.23 11.57
CA ALA A 69 -3.77 4.39 12.07
C ALA A 69 -4.28 5.31 10.93
N VAL A 70 -3.45 5.55 9.92
CA VAL A 70 -3.84 6.33 8.73
C VAL A 70 -4.93 5.60 7.94
N LEU A 71 -4.77 4.29 7.74
CA LEU A 71 -5.70 3.45 7.00
C LEU A 71 -7.03 3.22 7.73
N LYS A 72 -7.09 3.33 9.06
CA LYS A 72 -8.35 3.27 9.83
C LYS A 72 -9.18 4.54 9.65
N SER A 73 -8.51 5.69 9.55
CA SER A 73 -9.16 6.99 9.47
C SER A 73 -9.66 7.32 8.06
N ASN A 74 -9.11 6.65 7.04
CA ASN A 74 -9.34 6.98 5.64
C ASN A 74 -9.56 5.73 4.81
N LYS A 75 -10.53 5.76 3.89
CA LYS A 75 -10.82 4.66 2.97
C LYS A 75 -9.86 4.71 1.77
N TYR A 76 -9.01 3.70 1.64
CA TYR A 76 -8.04 3.59 0.53
C TYR A 76 -8.31 2.38 -0.38
N PRO A 77 -8.38 2.54 -1.72
CA PRO A 77 -7.97 1.51 -2.64
C PRO A 77 -6.44 1.57 -2.79
N ILE A 78 -5.78 0.46 -2.50
CA ILE A 78 -4.32 0.33 -2.58
C ILE A 78 -4.00 -0.65 -3.70
N VAL A 79 -3.40 -0.15 -4.78
CA VAL A 79 -2.92 -0.98 -5.89
C VAL A 79 -1.45 -1.32 -5.65
N VAL A 80 -1.15 -2.61 -5.60
CA VAL A 80 0.20 -3.14 -5.42
C VAL A 80 0.56 -3.89 -6.70
N ASP A 81 1.46 -3.33 -7.50
CA ASP A 81 1.79 -3.83 -8.83
C ASP A 81 3.07 -4.66 -8.84
N ASN A 82 3.05 -5.81 -9.52
CA ASN A 82 4.22 -6.67 -9.78
C ASN A 82 4.90 -7.23 -8.51
N VAL A 83 4.10 -7.64 -7.53
CA VAL A 83 4.57 -8.04 -6.20
C VAL A 83 4.36 -9.52 -5.91
N SER A 84 5.34 -10.15 -5.25
CA SER A 84 5.15 -11.44 -4.60
C SER A 84 4.21 -11.28 -3.42
N THR A 85 2.98 -11.79 -3.54
CA THR A 85 1.95 -11.71 -2.49
C THR A 85 2.45 -12.22 -1.15
N LYS A 86 3.27 -13.27 -1.12
CA LYS A 86 3.82 -13.82 0.13
C LYS A 86 4.74 -12.82 0.85
N VAL A 87 5.65 -12.16 0.14
CA VAL A 87 6.59 -11.19 0.73
C VAL A 87 5.83 -9.98 1.27
N PHE A 88 4.90 -9.46 0.46
CA PHE A 88 4.02 -8.36 0.85
C PHE A 88 3.26 -8.67 2.14
N TRP A 89 2.54 -9.78 2.21
CA TRP A 89 1.73 -10.10 3.39
C TRP A 89 2.57 -10.39 4.63
N ASN A 90 3.75 -11.01 4.49
CA ASN A 90 4.66 -11.21 5.62
C ASN A 90 5.18 -9.89 6.21
N GLN A 91 5.42 -8.88 5.37
CA GLN A 91 5.95 -7.59 5.83
C GLN A 91 4.85 -6.63 6.25
N LEU A 92 3.72 -6.61 5.54
CA LEU A 92 2.72 -5.54 5.64
C LEU A 92 1.38 -6.01 6.18
N GLY A 93 1.10 -7.31 6.20
CA GLY A 93 -0.14 -7.87 6.70
C GLY A 93 -0.59 -7.30 8.05
N PRO A 94 0.29 -7.21 9.06
CA PRO A 94 -0.07 -6.64 10.36
C PRO A 94 -0.55 -5.18 10.30
N ALA A 95 -0.13 -4.39 9.32
CA ALA A 95 -0.60 -3.01 9.16
C ALA A 95 -2.05 -2.93 8.65
N PHE A 96 -2.58 -4.02 8.09
CA PHE A 96 -3.93 -4.10 7.54
C PHE A 96 -4.91 -4.85 8.47
N GLU A 97 -4.45 -5.33 9.62
CA GLU A 97 -5.31 -5.97 10.62
C GLU A 97 -6.38 -4.98 11.14
N ASP A 98 -7.58 -5.51 11.36
CA ASP A 98 -8.77 -4.78 11.86
C ASP A 98 -9.27 -3.61 11.00
N LEU A 99 -8.88 -3.54 9.72
CA LEU A 99 -9.46 -2.57 8.79
C LEU A 99 -10.90 -2.97 8.43
N SER A 100 -11.87 -2.18 8.87
CA SER A 100 -13.31 -2.37 8.60
C SER A 100 -13.94 -1.23 7.78
N ASN A 101 -13.14 -0.21 7.41
CA ASN A 101 -13.63 0.99 6.74
C ASN A 101 -13.73 0.88 5.20
N GLY A 102 -13.63 -0.35 4.67
CA GLY A 102 -13.68 -0.60 3.23
C GLY A 102 -12.38 -0.32 2.48
N THR A 103 -11.26 -0.11 3.19
CA THR A 103 -9.92 -0.14 2.58
C THR A 103 -9.70 -1.50 1.91
N THR A 104 -9.29 -1.47 0.64
CA THR A 104 -9.17 -2.66 -0.20
C THR A 104 -7.82 -2.70 -0.88
N ILE A 105 -7.15 -3.86 -0.85
CA ILE A 105 -5.88 -4.09 -1.54
C ILE A 105 -6.16 -4.82 -2.86
N ILE A 106 -5.62 -4.27 -3.95
CA ILE A 106 -5.68 -4.85 -5.29
C ILE A 106 -4.25 -5.25 -5.67
N SER A 107 -3.95 -6.53 -5.65
CA SER A 107 -2.65 -7.05 -6.06
C SER A 107 -2.66 -7.43 -7.54
N LEU A 108 -1.76 -6.82 -8.31
CA LEU A 108 -1.51 -7.22 -9.69
C LEU A 108 -0.33 -8.21 -9.68
N LEU A 109 -0.66 -9.49 -9.75
CA LEU A 109 0.33 -10.56 -9.72
C LEU A 109 1.19 -10.54 -10.99
N ALA A 110 2.51 -10.58 -10.78
CA ALA A 110 3.44 -11.11 -11.76
C ALA A 110 3.33 -12.64 -11.71
N GLU A 111 3.00 -13.29 -12.82
CA GLU A 111 3.26 -14.72 -12.89
C GLU A 111 4.77 -14.90 -13.04
N LEU A 112 5.38 -15.62 -12.09
CA LEU A 112 6.72 -16.17 -12.28
C LEU A 112 6.62 -17.17 -13.44
N GLY A 113 7.23 -16.83 -14.57
CA GLY A 113 7.45 -17.76 -15.68
C GLY A 113 8.47 -18.82 -15.33
#